data_AF-A0A9D9K0G7-F1
#
_entry.id   AF-A0A9D9K0G7-F1
#
_cell.length_a   1.000
_cell.length_b   1.000
_cell.length_c   1.000
_cell.angle_alpha   90.00
_cell.angle_beta   90.00
_cell.angle_gamma   90.00
#
_symmetry.space_group_name_H-M   'P 1'
#
loop_
_entity.id
_entity.type
_entity.pdbx_description
1 polymer ?
#
loop_
_entity_poly.entity_id
_entity_poly.type
_entity_poly.pdbx_seq_one_letter_code
_entity_poly.pdbx_strand_id
1 'polypeptide(L)' 'MHWALDVTFYEDASCIRSGDAPQNMGVLRHIALNLICQESSKGGVETKRFRAALDETYLAKVLGTFAVALSVETVER' A
#
# COMPACT_ATOMS: atom_id res chain seq x y z
N MET A 1 -10.62 -7.85 -6.94
CA MET A 1 -10.05 -7.88 -5.58
C MET A 1 -10.83 -6.91 -4.69
N HIS A 2 -12.05 -7.23 -4.25
CA HIS A 2 -12.86 -6.30 -3.43
C HIS A 2 -12.60 -6.47 -1.92
N TRP A 3 -12.50 -7.71 -1.44
CA TRP A 3 -12.42 -8.02 -0.01
C TRP A 3 -11.14 -7.59 0.70
N ALA A 4 -10.01 -7.51 -0.02
CA ALA A 4 -8.74 -7.13 0.61
C ALA A 4 -8.72 -5.65 0.98
N LEU A 5 -9.30 -4.77 0.16
CA LEU A 5 -9.35 -3.32 0.40
C LEU A 5 -10.30 -2.98 1.55
N ASP A 6 -11.49 -3.60 1.58
CA ASP A 6 -12.51 -3.32 2.61
C ASP A 6 -12.02 -3.67 4.02
N VAL A 7 -11.38 -4.83 4.19
CA VAL A 7 -10.98 -5.33 5.52
C VAL A 7 -9.64 -4.74 5.99
N THR A 8 -8.65 -4.59 5.09
CA THR A 8 -7.32 -4.10 5.51
C THR A 8 -7.27 -2.59 5.66
N PHE A 9 -8.06 -1.83 4.91
CA PHE A 9 -8.07 -0.36 4.99
C PHE A 9 -9.35 0.24 5.59
N TYR A 10 -10.30 -0.58 6.03
CA TYR A 10 -11.57 -0.10 6.61
C TYR A 10 -12.29 0.89 5.68
N GLU A 11 -12.30 0.58 4.39
CA GLU A 11 -12.82 1.48 3.36
C GLU A 11 -14.31 1.80 3.57
N ASP A 12 -15.13 0.81 3.94
CA ASP A 12 -16.55 0.99 4.25
C ASP A 12 -16.82 1.93 5.44
N ALA A 13 -15.90 1.99 6.41
CA ALA A 13 -16.00 2.88 7.56
C ALA A 13 -15.46 4.29 7.27
N SER A 14 -14.89 4.51 6.08
CA SER A 14 -14.29 5.80 5.72
C SER A 14 -15.37 6.84 5.42
N CYS A 15 -15.46 7.87 6.27
CA CYS A 15 -16.37 9.01 6.04
C CYS A 15 -15.86 9.99 4.96
N ILE A 16 -14.86 9.61 4.17
CA ILE A 16 -14.30 10.45 3.11
C ILE A 16 -15.30 10.48 1.96
N ARG A 17 -16.09 11.55 1.89
CA ARG A 17 -17.20 11.72 0.92
C ARG A 17 -17.19 13.06 0.19
N SER A 18 -16.13 13.85 0.34
CA SER A 18 -16.02 15.19 -0.26
C SER A 18 -15.11 15.21 -1.47
N GLY A 19 -15.60 15.79 -2.57
CA GLY A 19 -14.83 16.02 -3.79
C GLY A 19 -14.19 14.76 -4.36
N ASP A 20 -12.94 14.88 -4.82
CA ASP A 20 -12.14 13.79 -5.39
C ASP A 20 -11.40 12.95 -4.33
N ALA A 21 -11.63 13.21 -3.03
CA ALA A 21 -10.97 12.50 -1.96
C ALA A 21 -11.22 10.97 -1.98
N PRO A 22 -12.41 10.44 -2.31
CA PRO A 22 -12.64 9.00 -2.43
C PRO A 22 -11.74 8.36 -3.50
N GLN A 23 -11.64 8.98 -4.68
CA GLN A 23 -10.82 8.50 -5.79
C GLN A 23 -9.33 8.55 -5.43
N ASN A 24 -8.88 9.67 -4.87
CA ASN A 24 -7.49 9.84 -4.45
C ASN A 24 -7.10 8.80 -3.38
N MET A 25 -7.98 8.54 -2.42
CA MET A 25 -7.76 7.50 -1.42
C MET A 25 -7.76 6.10 -2.01
N GLY A 26 -8.61 5.81 -3.00
CA GLY A 26 -8.57 4.55 -3.75
C GLY A 26 -7.20 4.31 -4.40
N VAL A 27 -6.66 5.33 -5.09
CA VAL A 27 -5.32 5.25 -5.71
C VAL A 27 -4.23 5.05 -4.66
N LEU A 28 -4.27 5.79 -3.55
CA LEU A 28 -3.28 5.65 -2.47
C LEU A 28 -3.30 4.27 -1.83
N ARG A 29 -4.49 3.70 -1.58
CA ARG A 29 -4.63 2.35 -1.04
C ARG A 29 -4.08 1.31 -2.00
N HIS A 30 -4.32 1.46 -3.31
CA HIS A 30 -3.75 0.58 -4.32
C HIS A 30 -2.22 0.64 -4.35
N ILE A 31 -1.63 1.84 -4.30
CA ILE A 31 -0.17 2.01 -4.23
C ILE A 31 0.38 1.33 -2.97
N ALA A 32 -0.20 1.60 -1.81
CA ALA A 32 0.23 1.01 -0.55
C ALA A 32 0.13 -0.53 -0.56
N LEU A 33 -0.96 -1.08 -1.10
CA LEU A 33 -1.15 -2.53 -1.22
C LEU A 33 -0.08 -3.16 -2.13
N ASN A 34 0.21 -2.53 -3.27
CA ASN A 34 1.24 -3.01 -4.19
C ASN A 34 2.62 -3.05 -3.53
N LEU A 35 2.99 -2.01 -2.77
CA LEU A 35 4.25 -1.95 -2.04
C LEU A 35 4.35 -3.05 -0.97
N ILE A 36 3.28 -3.26 -0.20
CA ILE A 36 3.23 -4.29 0.84
C ILE A 36 3.28 -5.71 0.25
N CYS A 37 2.69 -5.90 -0.93
CA CYS A 37 2.73 -7.18 -1.66
C CYS A 37 4.10 -7.48 -2.28
N GLN A 38 4.82 -6.45 -2.76
CA GLN A 38 6.18 -6.61 -3.29
C GLN A 38 7.21 -6.91 -2.18
N GLU A 39 6.95 -6.46 -0.95
CA GLU A 39 7.83 -6.71 0.19
C GLU A 39 7.80 -8.19 0.60
N SER A 40 8.97 -8.84 0.63
CA SER A 40 9.09 -10.31 0.77
C SER A 40 8.99 -10.84 2.20
N SER A 41 8.69 -10.02 3.22
CA SER A 41 8.60 -10.53 4.59
C SER A 41 7.41 -11.47 4.78
N LYS A 42 7.55 -12.37 5.76
CA LYS A 42 6.47 -13.27 6.18
C LYS A 42 5.39 -12.47 6.93
N GLY A 43 4.13 -12.72 6.58
CA GLY A 43 2.97 -12.12 7.25
C GLY A 43 1.86 -11.75 6.27
N GLY A 44 0.64 -11.59 6.79
CA GLY A 44 -0.49 -11.04 6.03
C GLY A 44 -0.32 -9.53 5.77
N VAL A 45 -1.07 -9.00 4.80
CA VAL A 45 -1.04 -7.58 4.43
C VAL A 45 -1.29 -6.67 5.63
N GLU A 46 -2.25 -7.03 6.49
CA GLU A 46 -2.58 -6.25 7.70
C GLU A 46 -1.41 -6.20 8.70
N THR A 47 -0.76 -7.35 8.96
CA THR A 47 0.39 -7.42 9.87
C THR A 47 1.57 -6.63 9.33
N LYS A 48 1.84 -6.70 8.02
CA LYS A 48 2.89 -5.91 7.37
C LYS A 48 2.59 -4.42 7.45
N ARG A 49 1.34 -4.01 7.20
CA ARG A 49 0.90 -2.62 7.35
C ARG A 49 1.09 -2.11 8.78
N PHE A 50 0.66 -2.90 9.77
CA PHE A 50 0.82 -2.54 11.18
C PHE A 50 2.29 -2.46 11.59
N ARG A 51 3.13 -3.37 11.09
CA ARG A 51 4.58 -3.32 11.29
C ARG A 51 5.20 -2.06 10.68
N ALA A 52 4.79 -1.67 9.48
CA ALA A 52 5.24 -0.43 8.85
C ALA A 52 4.80 0.83 9.61
N ALA A 53 3.71 0.76 10.38
CA ALA A 53 3.29 1.85 11.26
C ALA A 53 4.10 1.93 12.57
N LEU A 54 4.72 0.83 13.00
CA LEU A 54 5.48 0.75 14.25
C LEU A 54 7.00 0.89 14.06
N ASP A 55 7.53 0.47 12.91
CA ASP A 55 8.96 0.39 12.64
C ASP A 55 9.32 1.22 11.40
N GLU A 56 9.95 2.36 11.63
CA GLU A 56 10.38 3.30 10.59
C GLU A 56 11.43 2.69 9.65
N THR A 57 12.26 1.76 10.13
CA THR A 57 13.24 1.07 9.28
C THR A 57 12.56 0.12 8.31
N TYR A 58 11.51 -0.57 8.78
CA TYR A 58 10.68 -1.42 7.93
C TYR A 58 9.84 -0.58 6.96
N LEU A 59 9.32 0.58 7.39
CA LEU A 59 8.66 1.54 6.51
C LEU A 59 9.59 1.99 5.37
N ALA A 60 10.82 2.40 5.70
CA ALA A 60 11.81 2.81 4.71
C ALA A 60 12.14 1.67 3.72
N LYS A 61 12.18 0.42 4.19
CA LYS A 61 12.36 -0.76 3.32
C LYS A 61 11.17 -0.94 2.36
N VAL A 62 9.94 -0.87 2.87
CA VAL A 62 8.71 -0.98 2.05
C VAL A 62 8.70 0.12 0.99
N LEU A 63 8.98 1.37 1.37
CA LEU A 63 9.05 2.51 0.46
C LEU A 63 10.23 2.41 -0.53
N GLY A 64 11.37 1.89 -0.10
CA GLY A 64 12.54 1.65 -0.97
C GLY A 64 12.24 0.67 -2.11
N THR A 65 11.28 -0.23 -1.91
CA THR A 65 10.80 -1.16 -2.96
C THR A 65 10.24 -0.40 -4.17
N PHE A 66 9.63 0.77 -3.95
CA PHE A 66 9.12 1.65 -5.02
C PHE A 66 10.23 2.12 -5.97
N ALA A 67 11.40 2.50 -5.43
CA ALA A 67 12.52 2.98 -6.22
C ALA A 67 13.13 1.88 -7.11
N VAL A 68 13.13 0.64 -6.62
CA VAL A 68 13.58 -0.53 -7.41
C VAL A 68 12.57 -0.85 -8.52
N ALA A 69 11.27 -0.76 -8.26
CA ALA A 69 10.23 -1.00 -9.26
C ALA A 69 10.30 -0.01 -10.45
N LEU A 70 10.50 1.29 -10.18
CA LEU A 70 10.67 2.32 -11.22
C LEU A 70 11.93 2.09 -12.08
N SER A 71 12.98 1.51 -11.51
CA SER A 71 14.21 1.21 -12.23
C SER A 71 14.06 0.03 -13.21
N VAL A 72 13.15 -0.91 -12.91
CA VAL A 72 12.86 -2.06 -13.78
C VAL A 72 11.91 -1.69 -14.92
N GLU A 73 10.92 -0.83 -14.67
CA GLU A 73 9.99 -0.35 -15.72
C GLU A 73 10.64 0.57 -16.76
N THR A 74 11.82 1.12 -16.49
CA THR A 74 12.54 2.00 -17.44
C THR A 74 13.38 1.22 -18.46
N VAL A 75 13.60 -0.08 -18.26
CA VAL A 75 14.36 -0.93 -19.21
C VAL A 75 13.47 -1.62 -20.24
N GLU A 76 12.15 -1.72 -19.99
CA GLU A 76 11.16 -2.33 -20.90
C GLU A 76 10.33 -1.30 -21.69
N ARG A 77 10.80 -0.05 -21.84
CA ARG A 77 10.20 0.92 -22.79
C ARG A 77 11.21 1.47 -23.79
#